data_AF-A0A3B0CMW7-F1
#
_entry.id   AF-A0A3B0CMW7-F1
#
_cell.length_a   1.000
_cell.length_b   1.000
_cell.length_c   1.000
_cell.angle_alpha   90.00
_cell.angle_beta   90.00
_cell.angle_gamma   90.00
#
_symmetry.space_group_name_H-M   'P 1'
#
loop_
_entity.id
_entity.type
_entity.pdbx_description
1 polymer ?
#
loop_
_entity_poly.entity_id
_entity_poly.type
_entity_poly.pdbx_seq_one_letter_code
_entity_poly.pdbx_strand_id
1 'polypeptide(L)'
;MNIAAKLHKIVLLEDREFISELYRSILDREVDEEGMKHHLRELGKGTPKHGIVIATLQADEALRLYAHSSLSGKAENGGSKVSGALRRIFDMKHEPFVHSLYRDLLCREPDQPAYAGYVDSLNRGKSKFSVFARFVSSSEFESLLALDKYAFARRALDQLILSFYK
;
A
#
# COMPACT_ATOMS: atom_id res chain seq x y z
N MET A 1 7.08 -8.90 3.57
CA MET A 1 7.06 -7.49 4.04
C MET A 1 5.61 -7.13 4.33
N ASN A 2 5.31 -6.55 5.48
CA ASN A 2 4.02 -5.92 5.73
C ASN A 2 3.99 -4.55 5.01
N ILE A 3 3.01 -4.34 4.13
CA ILE A 3 2.93 -3.13 3.30
C ILE A 3 2.51 -1.93 4.14
N ALA A 4 1.52 -2.08 5.01
CA ALA A 4 1.06 -1.01 5.91
C ALA A 4 2.18 -0.45 6.78
N ALA A 5 3.03 -1.32 7.35
CA ALA A 5 4.22 -0.96 8.11
C ALA A 5 5.22 -0.16 7.29
N LYS A 6 5.47 -0.57 6.04
CA LYS A 6 6.37 0.13 5.13
C LYS A 6 5.81 1.50 4.77
N LEU A 7 4.52 1.58 4.43
CA LEU A 7 3.84 2.85 4.13
C LEU A 7 3.79 3.77 5.35
N HIS A 8 3.59 3.22 6.55
CA HIS A 8 3.66 3.99 7.79
C HIS A 8 5.04 4.64 7.95
N LYS A 9 6.12 3.89 7.77
CA LYS A 9 7.48 4.46 7.82
C LYS A 9 7.70 5.55 6.78
N ILE A 10 7.07 5.43 5.60
CA ILE A 10 7.15 6.45 4.55
C ILE A 10 6.45 7.74 5.00
N VAL A 11 5.22 7.67 5.52
CA VAL A 11 4.49 8.89 5.95
C VAL A 11 5.15 9.63 7.12
N LEU A 12 6.06 8.98 7.85
CA LEU A 12 6.88 9.60 8.90
C LEU A 12 8.06 10.42 8.36
N LEU A 13 8.44 10.26 7.10
CA LEU A 13 9.48 11.07 6.46
C LEU A 13 8.95 12.47 6.18
N GLU A 14 9.83 13.47 6.08
CA GLU A 14 9.43 14.85 5.84
C GLU A 14 9.63 15.29 4.39
N ASP A 15 8.72 16.14 3.92
CA ASP A 15 8.78 16.86 2.63
C ASP A 15 9.32 16.03 1.46
N ARG A 16 10.56 16.31 1.04
CA ARG A 16 11.22 15.70 -0.11
C ARG A 16 11.52 14.22 0.12
N GLU A 17 11.91 13.83 1.33
CA GLU A 17 12.23 12.44 1.65
C GLU A 17 10.99 11.56 1.59
N PHE A 18 9.85 12.07 2.06
CA PHE A 18 8.56 11.41 1.91
C PHE A 18 8.22 11.15 0.44
N ILE A 19 8.31 12.19 -0.41
CA ILE A 19 7.95 12.08 -1.82
C ILE A 19 8.90 11.14 -2.57
N SER A 20 10.22 11.28 -2.34
CA SER A 20 11.22 10.42 -2.97
C SER A 20 11.04 8.94 -2.60
N GLU A 21 10.87 8.64 -1.31
CA GLU A 21 10.67 7.25 -0.90
C GLU A 21 9.31 6.69 -1.34
N LEU A 22 8.26 7.53 -1.39
CA LEU A 22 6.96 7.14 -1.91
C LEU A 22 7.06 6.66 -3.37
N TYR A 23 7.69 7.46 -4.23
CA TYR A 23 7.88 7.15 -5.65
C TYR A 23 8.76 5.91 -5.82
N ARG A 24 9.90 5.84 -5.12
CA ARG A 24 10.81 4.70 -5.21
C ARG A 24 10.19 3.40 -4.74
N SER A 25 9.32 3.46 -3.73
CA SER A 25 8.67 2.29 -3.13
C SER A 25 7.43 1.82 -3.90
N ILE A 26 6.60 2.74 -4.41
CA ILE A 26 5.31 2.41 -5.07
C ILE A 26 5.41 2.39 -6.60
N LEU A 27 6.15 3.31 -7.19
CA LEU A 27 6.27 3.49 -8.64
C LEU A 27 7.58 2.96 -9.22
N ASP A 28 8.48 2.46 -8.39
CA ASP A 28 9.75 1.87 -8.81
C ASP A 28 10.67 2.83 -9.60
N ARG A 29 10.53 4.14 -9.35
CA ARG A 29 11.32 5.19 -9.99
C ARG A 29 11.56 6.37 -9.05
N GLU A 30 12.48 7.25 -9.42
CA GLU A 30 12.65 8.54 -8.77
C GLU A 30 11.56 9.52 -9.22
N VAL A 31 11.21 10.46 -8.34
CA VAL A 31 10.34 11.59 -8.67
C VAL A 31 11.13 12.62 -9.47
N ASP A 32 10.55 13.12 -10.56
CA ASP A 32 11.13 14.22 -11.32
C ASP A 32 10.94 15.58 -10.60
N GLU A 33 11.60 16.63 -11.09
CA GLU A 33 11.54 17.94 -10.46
C GLU A 33 10.13 18.55 -10.45
N GLU A 34 9.32 18.30 -11.48
CA GLU A 34 7.99 18.87 -11.61
C GLU A 34 7.02 18.18 -10.64
N GLY A 35 7.05 16.85 -10.58
CA GLY A 35 6.33 16.04 -9.61
C GLY A 35 6.69 16.38 -8.18
N MET A 36 7.99 16.57 -7.89
CA MET A 36 8.45 17.02 -6.57
C MET A 36 7.86 18.40 -6.21
N LYS A 37 7.94 19.37 -7.12
CA LYS A 37 7.37 20.72 -6.91
C LYS A 37 5.85 20.67 -6.76
N HIS A 38 5.16 19.78 -7.48
CA HIS A 38 3.73 19.59 -7.36
C HIS A 38 3.35 19.10 -5.96
N HIS A 39 3.91 17.98 -5.50
CA HIS A 39 3.56 17.40 -4.20
C HIS A 39 3.98 18.28 -3.02
N LEU A 40 5.12 18.98 -3.08
CA LEU A 40 5.47 19.95 -2.04
C LEU A 40 4.44 21.10 -1.93
N ARG A 41 3.84 21.52 -3.05
CA ARG A 41 2.74 22.50 -3.02
C ARG A 41 1.46 21.93 -2.43
N GLU A 42 1.16 20.65 -2.66
CA GLU A 42 0.02 19.97 -2.02
C GLU A 42 0.21 19.88 -0.50
N LEU A 43 1.38 19.42 -0.06
CA LEU A 43 1.73 19.36 1.36
C LEU A 43 1.65 20.75 2.01
N GLY A 44 2.18 21.79 1.36
CA GLY A 44 2.10 23.17 1.83
C GLY A 44 0.68 23.73 1.94
N LYS A 45 -0.30 23.15 1.23
CA LYS A 45 -1.73 23.48 1.35
C LYS A 45 -2.44 22.68 2.44
N GLY A 46 -1.74 21.78 3.13
CA GLY A 46 -2.32 20.92 4.16
C GLY A 46 -2.93 19.62 3.63
N THR A 47 -2.64 19.22 2.38
CA THR A 47 -3.03 17.90 1.87
C THR A 47 -2.40 16.82 2.77
N PRO A 48 -3.18 15.87 3.31
CA PRO A 48 -2.64 14.85 4.18
C PRO A 48 -1.77 13.85 3.41
N LYS A 49 -0.63 13.43 3.99
CA LYS A 49 0.30 12.45 3.41
C LYS A 49 -0.38 11.13 3.03
N HIS A 50 -1.33 10.64 3.84
CA HIS A 50 -2.08 9.41 3.52
C HIS A 50 -2.92 9.53 2.24
N GLY A 51 -3.47 10.72 1.95
CA GLY A 51 -4.21 10.97 0.72
C GLY A 51 -3.31 10.85 -0.51
N ILE A 52 -2.09 11.40 -0.42
CA ILE A 52 -1.09 11.28 -1.49
C ILE A 52 -0.68 9.81 -1.67
N VAL A 53 -0.45 9.06 -0.58
CA VAL A 53 -0.13 7.62 -0.63
C VAL A 53 -1.22 6.83 -1.34
N ILE A 54 -2.49 7.03 -0.97
CA ILE A 54 -3.63 6.31 -1.54
C ILE A 54 -3.77 6.65 -3.03
N ALA A 55 -3.66 7.93 -3.39
CA ALA A 55 -3.68 8.36 -4.79
C ALA A 55 -2.54 7.70 -5.61
N THR A 56 -1.33 7.63 -5.06
CA THR A 56 -0.20 6.96 -5.73
C THR A 56 -0.40 5.46 -5.87
N LEU A 57 -0.95 4.77 -4.86
CA LEU A 57 -1.28 3.32 -4.92
C LEU A 57 -2.31 3.00 -6.01
N GLN A 58 -3.21 3.94 -6.32
CA GLN A 58 -4.29 3.78 -7.28
C GLN A 58 -3.96 4.36 -8.66
N ALA A 59 -2.81 5.01 -8.83
CA ALA A 59 -2.41 5.61 -10.10
C ALA A 59 -2.25 4.54 -11.20
N ASP A 60 -2.59 4.87 -12.45
CA ASP A 60 -2.50 3.93 -13.58
C ASP A 60 -1.10 3.31 -13.74
N GLU A 61 -0.05 4.11 -13.52
CA GLU A 61 1.34 3.64 -13.53
C GLU A 61 1.59 2.56 -12.46
N ALA A 62 1.11 2.79 -11.23
CA ALA A 62 1.19 1.83 -10.14
C ALA A 62 0.43 0.54 -10.46
N LEU A 63 -0.81 0.64 -10.93
CA LEU A 63 -1.65 -0.52 -11.25
C LEU A 63 -1.02 -1.37 -12.36
N ARG A 64 -0.39 -0.76 -13.37
CA ARG A 64 0.37 -1.48 -14.41
C ARG A 64 1.55 -2.23 -13.80
N LEU A 65 2.31 -1.63 -12.89
CA LEU A 65 3.43 -2.29 -12.22
C LEU A 65 3.03 -3.54 -11.42
N TYR A 66 1.81 -3.55 -10.86
CA TYR A 66 1.27 -4.70 -10.13
C TYR A 66 0.75 -5.78 -11.07
N ALA A 67 0.24 -5.39 -12.26
CA ALA A 67 -0.30 -6.29 -13.27
C ALA A 67 0.77 -7.11 -14.00
N HIS A 68 1.99 -6.57 -14.11
CA HIS A 68 3.07 -7.22 -14.84
C HIS A 68 3.64 -8.39 -14.04
N SER A 69 3.27 -9.62 -14.42
CA SER A 69 3.86 -10.83 -13.85
C SER A 69 5.37 -10.84 -14.05
N SER A 70 6.12 -11.30 -13.05
CA SER A 70 7.59 -11.26 -12.98
C SER A 70 8.29 -12.26 -13.93
N LEU A 71 7.96 -12.27 -15.22
CA LEU A 71 8.66 -13.08 -16.24
C LEU A 71 9.96 -12.44 -16.74
N SER A 72 10.27 -11.21 -16.34
CA SER A 72 11.57 -10.59 -16.62
C SER A 72 12.54 -10.88 -15.48
N GLY A 73 13.38 -11.89 -15.68
CA GLY A 73 14.40 -12.31 -14.73
C GLY A 73 15.40 -11.19 -14.44
N LYS A 74 15.35 -10.68 -13.20
CA LYS A 74 16.48 -10.31 -12.33
C LYS A 74 15.86 -9.78 -11.04
N ALA A 75 15.78 -10.64 -10.03
CA ALA A 75 15.35 -10.26 -8.70
C ALA A 75 16.48 -9.48 -8.01
N GLU A 76 16.62 -8.20 -8.36
CA GLU A 76 17.49 -7.28 -7.63
C GLU A 76 16.60 -6.30 -6.85
N ASN A 77 16.65 -6.40 -5.52
CA ASN A 77 16.03 -5.49 -4.53
C ASN A 77 14.48 -5.32 -4.48
N GLY A 78 13.68 -5.92 -5.36
CA GLY A 78 12.21 -5.83 -5.36
C GLY A 78 11.49 -6.39 -4.11
N GLY A 79 12.20 -7.04 -3.18
CA GLY A 79 11.65 -7.50 -1.90
C GLY A 79 11.35 -6.38 -0.89
N SER A 80 12.04 -5.23 -1.01
CA SER A 80 11.94 -4.09 -0.07
C SER A 80 10.91 -3.04 -0.49
N LYS A 81 10.51 -3.03 -1.77
CA LYS A 81 9.58 -2.04 -2.35
C LYS A 81 8.13 -2.51 -2.22
N VAL A 82 7.21 -1.56 -2.02
CA VAL A 82 5.77 -1.82 -1.98
C VAL A 82 5.28 -2.36 -3.33
N SER A 83 5.77 -1.84 -4.44
CA SER A 83 5.43 -2.31 -5.80
C SER A 83 5.71 -3.80 -5.99
N GLY A 84 6.88 -4.28 -5.56
CA GLY A 84 7.25 -5.69 -5.66
C GLY A 84 6.42 -6.58 -4.75
N ALA A 85 6.03 -6.10 -3.56
CA ALA A 85 5.11 -6.83 -2.68
C ALA A 85 3.71 -6.93 -3.27
N LEU A 86 3.18 -5.83 -3.82
CA LEU A 86 1.87 -5.81 -4.47
C LEU A 86 1.87 -6.69 -5.72
N ARG A 87 2.91 -6.67 -6.56
CA ARG A 87 3.03 -7.59 -7.70
C ARG A 87 2.88 -9.05 -7.28
N ARG A 88 3.60 -9.47 -6.21
CA ARG A 88 3.47 -10.84 -5.67
C ARG A 88 2.05 -11.14 -5.19
N ILE A 89 1.38 -10.18 -4.53
CA ILE A 89 -0.02 -10.35 -4.09
C ILE A 89 -0.96 -10.48 -5.30
N PHE A 90 -0.81 -9.62 -6.31
CA PHE A 90 -1.64 -9.62 -7.51
C PHE A 90 -1.47 -10.90 -8.35
N ASP A 91 -0.30 -11.56 -8.29
CA ASP A 91 -0.06 -12.86 -8.93
C ASP A 91 -0.74 -14.05 -8.21
N MET A 92 -1.25 -13.88 -6.98
CA MET A 92 -1.87 -14.96 -6.20
C MET A 92 -3.26 -15.37 -6.70
N LYS A 93 -3.76 -16.55 -6.33
CA LYS A 93 -5.19 -16.92 -6.51
C LYS A 93 -6.11 -16.04 -5.64
N HIS A 94 -7.42 -16.09 -5.87
CA HIS A 94 -8.38 -15.19 -5.23
C HIS A 94 -8.35 -15.24 -3.70
N GLU A 95 -8.31 -16.43 -3.12
CA GLU A 95 -8.25 -16.66 -1.68
C GLU A 95 -6.99 -16.07 -1.03
N PRO A 96 -5.76 -16.48 -1.41
CA PRO A 96 -4.54 -15.90 -0.86
C PRO A 96 -4.35 -14.41 -1.20
N PHE A 97 -4.92 -13.93 -2.31
CA PHE A 97 -4.96 -12.50 -2.63
C PHE A 97 -5.76 -11.73 -1.57
N VAL A 98 -7.01 -12.11 -1.31
CA VAL A 98 -7.85 -11.42 -0.30
C VAL A 98 -7.23 -11.54 1.09
N HIS A 99 -6.71 -12.73 1.46
CA HIS A 99 -6.04 -12.93 2.74
C HIS A 99 -4.84 -11.98 2.91
N SER A 100 -4.00 -11.86 1.87
CA SER A 100 -2.84 -10.96 1.89
C SER A 100 -3.23 -9.48 1.94
N LEU A 101 -4.37 -9.07 1.36
CA LEU A 101 -4.85 -7.69 1.52
C LEU A 101 -5.16 -7.36 2.98
N TYR A 102 -5.86 -8.25 3.70
CA TYR A 102 -6.12 -8.05 5.13
C TYR A 102 -4.84 -8.02 5.94
N ARG A 103 -3.97 -9.00 5.75
CA ARG A 103 -2.75 -9.12 6.56
C ARG A 103 -1.75 -8.01 6.27
N ASP A 104 -1.46 -7.75 5.00
CA ASP A 104 -0.36 -6.88 4.61
C ASP A 104 -0.77 -5.41 4.43
N LEU A 105 -2.05 -5.09 4.17
CA LEU A 105 -2.55 -3.71 4.12
C LEU A 105 -3.28 -3.27 5.38
N LEU A 106 -3.97 -4.18 6.09
CA LEU A 106 -4.79 -3.83 7.26
C LEU A 106 -4.23 -4.34 8.59
N CYS A 107 -3.11 -5.06 8.57
CA CYS A 107 -2.46 -5.62 9.77
C CYS A 107 -3.40 -6.47 10.64
N ARG A 108 -4.32 -7.22 10.02
CA ARG A 108 -5.24 -8.12 10.74
C ARG A 108 -5.60 -9.35 9.93
N GLU A 109 -6.17 -10.36 10.60
CA GLU A 109 -6.81 -11.49 9.93
C GLU A 109 -8.18 -11.08 9.36
N PRO A 110 -8.60 -11.68 8.22
CA PRO A 110 -9.96 -11.53 7.72
C PRO A 110 -11.00 -12.01 8.73
N ASP A 111 -12.12 -11.29 8.81
CA ASP A 111 -13.35 -11.90 9.32
C ASP A 111 -13.94 -12.84 8.25
N GLN A 112 -14.47 -13.99 8.69
CA GLN A 112 -14.97 -15.05 7.79
C GLN A 112 -16.03 -14.53 6.78
N PRO A 113 -17.04 -13.73 7.19
CA PRO A 113 -18.08 -13.29 6.28
C PRO A 113 -17.60 -12.32 5.20
N ALA A 114 -16.82 -11.28 5.53
CA ALA A 114 -16.37 -10.32 4.52
C ALA A 114 -15.32 -10.94 3.60
N TYR A 115 -14.47 -11.83 4.11
CA TYR A 115 -13.55 -12.61 3.30
C TYR A 115 -14.25 -13.43 2.22
N ALA A 116 -15.26 -14.22 2.61
CA ALA A 116 -16.04 -15.03 1.67
C ALA A 116 -16.69 -14.15 0.59
N GLY A 117 -17.27 -13.01 0.97
CA GLY A 117 -17.88 -12.08 0.02
C GLY A 117 -16.91 -11.51 -1.03
N TYR A 118 -15.66 -11.20 -0.64
CA TYR A 118 -14.64 -10.76 -1.59
C TYR A 118 -14.17 -11.88 -2.53
N VAL A 119 -13.93 -13.09 -1.99
CA VAL A 119 -13.54 -14.26 -2.79
C VAL A 119 -14.62 -14.61 -3.81
N ASP A 120 -15.89 -14.66 -3.38
CA ASP A 120 -17.02 -14.93 -4.28
C ASP A 120 -17.16 -13.86 -5.37
N SER A 121 -16.94 -12.60 -5.03
CA SER A 121 -16.97 -11.51 -6.01
C SER A 121 -15.89 -11.70 -7.09
N LEU A 122 -14.68 -12.09 -6.70
CA LEU A 122 -13.58 -12.37 -7.63
C LEU A 122 -13.89 -13.60 -8.49
N ASN A 123 -14.46 -14.66 -7.91
CA ASN A 123 -14.88 -15.86 -8.63
C ASN A 123 -15.99 -15.57 -9.66
N ARG A 124 -16.80 -14.53 -9.43
CA ARG A 124 -17.82 -14.03 -10.37
C ARG A 124 -17.27 -13.03 -11.40
N GLY A 125 -15.95 -12.84 -11.48
CA GLY A 125 -15.30 -12.01 -12.50
C GLY A 125 -15.04 -10.56 -12.10
N LYS A 126 -15.24 -10.18 -10.82
CA LYS A 126 -14.80 -8.87 -10.35
C LYS A 126 -13.28 -8.76 -10.44
N SER A 127 -12.76 -7.62 -10.87
CA SER A 127 -11.32 -7.43 -10.99
C SER A 127 -10.63 -7.34 -9.62
N LYS A 128 -9.41 -7.88 -9.53
CA LYS A 128 -8.55 -7.69 -8.35
C LYS A 128 -8.27 -6.22 -8.06
N PHE A 129 -8.15 -5.38 -9.10
CA PHE A 129 -8.01 -3.93 -8.93
C PHE A 129 -9.21 -3.31 -8.20
N SER A 130 -10.44 -3.72 -8.54
CA SER A 130 -11.64 -3.22 -7.87
C SER A 130 -11.68 -3.63 -6.39
N VAL A 131 -11.24 -4.84 -6.07
CA VAL A 131 -11.13 -5.29 -4.67
C VAL A 131 -10.01 -4.54 -3.94
N PHE A 132 -8.81 -4.45 -4.53
CA PHE A 132 -7.68 -3.69 -3.97
C PHE A 132 -8.05 -2.23 -3.69
N ALA A 133 -8.71 -1.56 -4.64
CA ALA A 133 -9.18 -0.18 -4.48
C ALA A 133 -10.09 -0.01 -3.27
N ARG A 134 -10.98 -0.99 -2.99
CA ARG A 134 -11.85 -0.95 -1.80
C ARG A 134 -11.07 -1.04 -0.49
N PHE A 135 -9.94 -1.78 -0.47
CA PHE A 135 -9.10 -1.88 0.72
C PHE A 135 -8.34 -0.57 0.95
N VAL A 136 -7.66 -0.03 -0.06
CA VAL A 136 -6.84 1.19 0.09
C VAL A 136 -7.67 2.47 0.23
N SER A 137 -8.93 2.47 -0.20
CA SER A 137 -9.88 3.58 0.03
C SER A 137 -10.78 3.33 1.25
N SER A 138 -10.49 2.33 2.09
CA SER A 138 -11.26 2.08 3.31
C SER A 138 -10.84 3.03 4.43
N SER A 139 -11.79 3.39 5.30
CA SER A 139 -11.51 4.16 6.51
C SER A 139 -10.52 3.45 7.43
N GLU A 140 -10.46 2.11 7.37
CA GLU A 140 -9.50 1.29 8.12
C GLU A 140 -8.07 1.55 7.64
N PHE A 141 -7.84 1.48 6.32
CA PHE A 141 -6.53 1.77 5.74
C PHE A 141 -6.12 3.23 5.93
N GLU A 142 -7.05 4.16 5.71
CA GLU A 142 -6.81 5.59 5.98
C GLU A 142 -6.40 5.83 7.43
N SER A 143 -7.11 5.22 8.38
CA SER A 143 -6.80 5.35 9.81
C SER A 143 -5.41 4.82 10.14
N LEU A 144 -4.98 3.71 9.53
CA LEU A 144 -3.63 3.15 9.70
C LEU A 144 -2.52 4.06 9.17
N LEU A 145 -2.78 4.79 8.08
CA LEU A 145 -1.80 5.74 7.53
C LEU A 145 -1.82 7.09 8.25
N ALA A 146 -2.97 7.50 8.79
CA ALA A 146 -3.13 8.74 9.55
C ALA A 146 -2.58 8.68 10.99
N LEU A 147 -1.97 7.56 11.39
CA LEU A 147 -1.37 7.39 12.72
C LEU A 147 -0.15 8.31 12.95
N ASP A 148 0.40 8.91 11.90
CA ASP A 148 1.40 9.98 12.02
C ASP A 148 0.91 11.11 12.95
N LYS A 149 -0.38 11.42 12.95
CA LYS A 149 -0.95 12.47 13.82
C LYS A 149 -1.03 12.10 15.30
N TYR A 150 -0.92 10.82 15.67
CA TYR A 150 -1.18 10.34 17.03
C TYR A 150 -0.05 9.45 17.54
N ALA A 151 0.83 9.99 18.41
CA ALA A 151 2.00 9.28 18.94
C ALA A 151 1.67 7.94 19.64
N PHE A 152 0.51 7.84 20.30
CA PHE A 152 0.00 6.58 20.87
C PHE A 152 -0.27 5.54 19.79
N ALA A 153 -0.86 5.97 18.67
CA ALA A 153 -1.29 5.11 17.59
C ALA A 153 -0.09 4.58 16.78
N ARG A 154 1.00 5.36 16.66
CA ARG A 154 2.30 4.88 16.16
C ARG A 154 2.83 3.69 16.98
N ARG A 155 2.83 3.82 18.32
CA ARG A 155 3.26 2.74 19.23
C ARG A 155 2.36 1.51 19.13
N ALA A 156 1.05 1.71 18.97
CA ALA A 156 0.11 0.61 18.78
C ALA A 156 0.36 -0.14 17.47
N LEU A 157 0.65 0.57 16.36
CA LEU A 157 1.00 -0.06 15.09
C LEU A 157 2.32 -0.83 15.19
N ASP A 158 3.34 -0.26 15.83
CA ASP A 158 4.61 -0.97 16.05
C ASP A 158 4.39 -2.27 16.85
N GLN A 159 3.56 -2.24 17.90
CA GLN A 159 3.20 -3.42 18.68
C GLN A 159 2.39 -4.44 17.87
N LEU A 160 1.44 -3.99 17.05
CA LEU A 160 0.66 -4.82 16.11
C LEU A 160 1.58 -5.52 15.10
N ILE A 161 2.52 -4.79 14.51
CA ILE A 161 3.51 -5.34 13.58
C ILE A 161 4.40 -6.37 14.30
N LEU A 162 4.78 -6.12 15.55
CA LEU A 162 5.57 -7.07 16.32
C LEU A 162 4.77 -8.31 16.76
N SER A 163 3.46 -8.19 17.01
CA SER A 163 2.63 -9.30 17.48
C SER A 163 2.19 -10.24 16.36
N PHE A 164 1.97 -9.73 15.15
CA PHE A 164 1.55 -10.52 14.00
C PHE A 164 2.70 -11.24 13.27
N TYR A 165 3.96 -10.85 13.54
CA TYR A 165 5.12 -11.31 12.75
C TYR A 165 6.29 -11.80 13.60
N LYS A 166 6.01 -12.32 14.81
CA LYS A 166 6.95 -13.19 15.55
C LYS A 166 7.03 -14.57 14.91
#